data_AF-A0A354F5B5-F1
#
_entry.id   AF-A0A354F5B5-F1
#
_cell.length_a   1.000
_cell.length_b   1.000
_cell.length_c   1.000
_cell.angle_alpha   90.00
_cell.angle_beta   90.00
_cell.angle_gamma   90.00
#
_symmetry.space_group_name_H-M   'P 1'
#
loop_
_entity.id
_entity.type
_entity.pdbx_description
1 polymer ?
#
loop_
_entity_poly.entity_id
_entity_poly.type
_entity_poly.pdbx_seq_one_letter_code
_entity_poly.pdbx_strand_id
1 'polypeptide(L)' 'MPPVVFPHWFHRIRFKCKVCHEDIFLMRQGSNDVNMQKIIQGEYCGKCHNGKIAWAPIYCDRCHSGPSSIVIPEARGFVK' A
#
# COMPACT_ATOMS: atom_id res chain seq x y z
N MET A 1 3.60 -11.21 -9.31
CA MET A 1 3.57 -9.75 -9.05
C MET A 1 4.46 -9.47 -7.85
N PRO A 2 5.36 -8.47 -7.87
CA PRO A 2 6.21 -8.13 -6.72
C PRO A 2 5.38 -7.71 -5.48
N PRO A 3 5.97 -7.73 -4.27
CA PRO A 3 5.25 -7.28 -3.09
C PRO A 3 4.89 -5.79 -3.18
N VAL A 4 3.76 -5.42 -2.59
CA VAL A 4 3.32 -4.03 -2.52
C VAL A 4 4.12 -3.29 -1.46
N VAL A 5 4.59 -2.08 -1.79
CA VAL A 5 5.24 -1.19 -0.82
C VAL A 5 4.35 0.03 -0.59
N PHE A 6 4.04 0.31 0.67
CA PHE A 6 3.28 1.51 1.06
C PHE A 6 4.19 2.53 1.75
N PRO A 7 4.61 3.61 1.06
CA PRO A 7 5.44 4.64 1.66
C PRO A 7 4.58 5.61 2.50
N HIS A 8 4.58 5.41 3.82
CA HIS A 8 3.90 6.32 4.76
C HIS A 8 4.37 7.77 4.60
N TRP A 9 5.65 8.00 4.33
CA TRP A 9 6.22 9.34 4.22
C TRP A 9 5.52 10.18 3.14
N PHE A 10 5.27 9.61 1.96
CA PHE A 10 4.65 10.33 0.84
C PHE A 10 3.19 10.68 1.14
N HIS A 11 2.46 9.73 1.75
CA HIS A 11 1.07 9.94 2.13
C HIS A 11 0.93 10.97 3.24
N ARG A 12 1.86 11.00 4.21
CA ARG A 12 1.89 11.98 5.30
C ARG A 12 2.20 13.42 4.88
N ILE A 13 2.78 13.63 3.70
CA ILE A 13 2.96 14.99 3.16
C ILE A 13 1.60 15.64 2.84
N ARG A 14 0.59 14.83 2.45
CA ARG A 14 -0.74 15.34 2.05
C ARG A 14 -1.85 15.04 3.05
N PHE A 15 -1.71 13.98 3.85
CA PHE A 15 -2.78 13.49 4.71
C PHE A 15 -2.34 13.30 6.16
N LYS A 16 -3.27 13.56 7.09
CA LYS A 16 -3.09 13.28 8.52
C LYS A 16 -3.37 11.80 8.81
N CYS A 17 -2.84 11.29 9.92
CA CYS A 17 -3.00 9.89 10.32
C CYS A 17 -4.47 9.42 10.33
N LYS A 18 -5.37 10.28 10.83
CA LYS A 18 -6.81 9.98 10.94
C LYS A 18 -7.50 9.74 9.59
N VAL A 19 -6.93 10.22 8.48
CA VAL A 19 -7.51 9.98 7.15
C VAL A 19 -7.43 8.49 6.79
N CYS A 20 -6.41 7.78 7.29
CA CYS A 20 -6.21 6.37 7.02
C CYS A 20 -6.59 5.48 8.20
N HIS A 21 -6.35 5.95 9.43
CA HIS A 21 -6.50 5.15 10.64
C HIS A 21 -7.61 5.70 11.57
N GLU A 22 -8.45 4.86 12.16
CA GLU A 22 -8.53 3.39 12.02
C GLU A 22 -9.58 2.95 10.98
N ASP A 23 -10.22 3.94 10.32
CA ASP A 23 -11.38 3.71 9.45
C ASP A 23 -11.04 2.89 8.19
N ILE A 24 -9.88 3.14 7.56
CA ILE A 24 -9.48 2.46 6.31
C ILE A 24 -8.50 1.33 6.61
N PHE A 25 -7.59 1.55 7.56
CA PHE A 25 -6.59 0.59 7.96
C PHE A 25 -6.47 0.55 9.47
N LEU A 26 -6.39 -0.66 10.03
CA LEU A 26 -5.95 -0.85 11.41
C LEU A 26 -4.47 -0.50 11.57
N MET A 27 -4.09 0.03 12.74
CA MET A 27 -2.70 0.34 13.13
C MET A 27 -1.88 -0.93 13.46
N ARG A 28 -2.03 -1.97 12.64
CA ARG A 28 -1.35 -3.25 12.81
C ARG A 28 -1.07 -3.89 11.45
N GLN A 29 0.20 -4.23 11.23
CA GLN A 29 0.64 -4.87 10.00
C GLN A 29 -0.04 -6.24 9.82
N GLY A 30 -0.52 -6.51 8.61
CA GLY A 30 -1.19 -7.78 8.26
C GLY A 30 -2.60 -7.93 8.82
N SER A 31 -3.17 -6.92 9.47
CA SER A 31 -4.53 -7.01 10.04
C SER A 31 -5.66 -6.69 9.07
N ASN A 32 -5.35 -6.09 7.93
CA ASN A 32 -6.33 -5.80 6.90
C ASN A 32 -6.17 -6.81 5.76
N ASP A 33 -7.24 -7.52 5.43
CA ASP A 33 -7.26 -8.42 4.28
C ASP A 33 -7.53 -7.61 3.00
N VAL A 34 -6.45 -7.08 2.41
CA VAL A 34 -6.49 -6.25 1.22
C VAL A 34 -6.32 -7.12 -0.02
N ASN A 35 -7.24 -6.99 -0.97
CA ASN A 35 -7.12 -7.60 -2.29
C ASN A 35 -7.55 -6.62 -3.39
N MET A 36 -7.21 -6.92 -4.64
CA MET A 36 -7.51 -6.03 -5.76
C MET A 36 -9.02 -5.85 -6.02
N GLN A 37 -9.85 -6.85 -5.69
CA GLN A 37 -11.30 -6.72 -5.83
C GLN A 37 -11.87 -5.65 -4.89
N LYS A 38 -11.48 -5.67 -3.61
CA LYS A 38 -11.85 -4.64 -2.63
C LYS A 38 -11.31 -3.26 -3.04
N ILE A 39 -10.10 -3.18 -3.59
CA ILE A 39 -9.53 -1.93 -4.11
C ILE A 39 -10.38 -1.37 -5.26
N ILE A 40 -10.78 -2.19 -6.23
CA ILE A 40 -11.62 -1.78 -7.35
C ILE A 40 -13.01 -1.33 -6.86
N GLN A 41 -13.52 -1.93 -5.78
CA GLN A 41 -14.78 -1.55 -5.12
C GLN A 41 -14.66 -0.26 -4.27
N GLY A 42 -13.49 0.38 -4.22
CA GLY A 42 -13.28 1.64 -3.51
C GLY A 42 -12.93 1.47 -2.03
N GLU A 43 -12.46 0.30 -1.62
CA GLU A 43 -11.93 0.05 -0.27
C GLU A 43 -10.39 0.18 -0.23
N TYR A 44 -9.83 0.33 0.97
CA TYR A 44 -8.39 0.42 1.22
C TYR A 44 -7.72 1.48 0.33
N CYS A 45 -6.77 1.05 -0.51
CA CYS A 45 -6.09 1.90 -1.49
C CYS A 45 -7.09 2.61 -2.42
N GLY A 46 -8.17 1.92 -2.79
CA GLY A 46 -9.20 2.39 -3.70
C GLY A 46 -10.03 3.57 -3.18
N LYS A 47 -10.01 3.86 -1.87
CA LYS A 47 -10.63 5.07 -1.31
C LYS A 47 -10.06 6.34 -1.95
N CYS A 48 -8.77 6.31 -2.30
CA CYS A 48 -8.05 7.44 -2.89
C CYS A 48 -7.54 7.12 -4.30
N HIS A 49 -7.01 5.92 -4.55
CA HIS A 49 -6.58 5.46 -5.87
C HIS A 49 -7.79 5.07 -6.72
N ASN A 50 -8.55 6.08 -7.15
CA ASN A 50 -9.82 5.94 -7.86
C ASN A 50 -9.87 6.77 -9.16
N GLY A 51 -8.74 7.35 -9.57
CA GLY A 51 -8.65 8.23 -10.74
C GLY A 51 -9.12 9.67 -10.51
N LYS A 52 -9.57 10.00 -9.29
CA LYS A 52 -10.00 11.36 -8.92
C LYS A 52 -9.06 12.00 -7.88
N ILE A 53 -8.81 11.31 -6.77
CA ILE A 53 -7.93 11.80 -5.69
C ILE A 53 -6.47 11.44 -5.98
N ALA A 54 -6.24 10.20 -6.38
CA ALA A 54 -4.98 9.69 -6.87
C ALA A 54 -5.21 8.88 -8.15
N TRP A 55 -4.12 8.48 -8.80
CA TRP A 55 -4.15 7.66 -10.00
C TRP A 55 -4.95 6.36 -9.77
N ALA A 56 -5.66 5.90 -10.80
CA ALA A 56 -6.49 4.71 -10.76
C ALA A 56 -5.65 3.43 -10.60
N PRO A 57 -6.15 2.36 -9.95
CA PRO A 57 -5.37 1.18 -9.54
C PRO A 57 -5.13 0.21 -10.71
N ILE A 58 -4.89 0.76 -11.90
CA ILE A 58 -4.57 0.06 -13.15
C ILE A 58 -3.06 0.02 -13.41
N TYR A 59 -2.30 0.88 -12.72
CA TYR A 59 -0.83 0.94 -12.81
C TYR A 59 -0.20 0.01 -11.77
N CYS A 60 -0.11 -1.28 -12.09
CA CYS A 60 0.33 -2.33 -11.16
C CYS A 60 1.71 -2.06 -10.56
N ASP A 61 2.64 -1.59 -11.38
CA ASP A 61 4.05 -1.28 -11.04
C ASP A 61 4.20 -0.20 -9.96
N ARG A 62 3.23 0.71 -9.84
CA ARG A 62 3.27 1.81 -8.85
C ARG A 62 3.01 1.35 -7.42
N CYS A 63 2.25 0.27 -7.25
CA CYS A 63 2.06 -0.39 -5.95
C CYS A 63 3.07 -1.52 -5.75
N HIS A 64 3.21 -2.36 -6.76
CA HIS A 64 4.02 -3.58 -6.73
C HIS A 64 5.48 -3.29 -7.05
N SER A 65 6.08 -2.38 -6.26
CA SER A 65 7.46 -1.91 -6.44
C SER A 65 8.45 -2.60 -5.49
N GLY A 66 8.02 -3.58 -4.71
CA GLY A 66 8.90 -4.30 -3.81
C GLY A 66 9.88 -5.19 -4.57
N PRO A 67 11.01 -5.58 -3.95
CA PRO A 67 12.00 -6.42 -4.59
C PRO A 67 11.39 -7.78 -4.99
N SER A 68 11.48 -8.12 -6.27
CA SER A 68 10.91 -9.33 -6.84
C SER A 68 11.90 -10.51 -6.75
N SER A 69 12.19 -10.98 -5.54
CA SER A 69 12.85 -12.28 -5.37
C SER A 69 12.79 -12.75 -3.92
N ILE A 70 12.14 -13.88 -3.68
CA ILE A 70 12.59 -14.80 -2.63
C ILE A 70 13.92 -15.39 -3.11
N VAL A 71 15.00 -15.08 -2.39
CA VAL A 71 16.20 -15.94 -2.26
C VAL A 71 16.74 -15.78 -0.83
N ILE A 72 16.66 -16.87 -0.05
CA ILE A 72 17.45 -17.44 1.08
C ILE A 72 18.57 -16.59 1.78
N PRO A 73 19.01 -16.96 3.01
CA PRO A 73 18.67 -16.39 4.32
C PRO A 73 19.70 -15.38 4.89
N GLU A 74 20.64 -14.85 4.12
CA GLU A 74 21.78 -14.09 4.70
C GLU A 74 22.19 -12.86 3.88
N ALA A 75 21.26 -12.06 3.36
CA ALA A 75 21.59 -10.71 2.93
C ALA A 75 20.33 -9.87 2.67
N ARG A 76 20.01 -8.96 3.59
CA ARG A 76 20.09 -7.52 3.33
C ARG A 76 19.61 -6.74 4.54
N GLY A 77 20.57 -6.02 5.09
CA GLY A 77 20.44 -4.73 5.76
C GLY A 77 19.09 -4.43 6.36
N PHE A 78 19.09 -4.49 7.68
CA PHE A 78 18.21 -3.73 8.56
C PHE A 78 17.73 -2.44 7.89
N VAL A 79 16.41 -2.35 7.80
CA VAL A 79 15.66 -1.10 7.70
C VAL A 79 16.34 -0.03 8.56
N LYS A 80 16.87 1.01 7.92
CA LYS A 80 16.97 2.34 8.52
C LYS A 80 16.13 3.29 7.70
#